data_AF-A0A847P9D3-F1
#
_entry.id   AF-A0A847P9D3-F1
#
_cell.length_a   1.000
_cell.length_b   1.000
_cell.length_c   1.000
_cell.angle_alpha   90.00
_cell.angle_beta   90.00
_cell.angle_gamma   90.00
#
_symmetry.space_group_name_H-M   'P 1'
#
loop_
_entity.id
_entity.type
_entity.pdbx_description
1 polymer ?
#
loop_
_entity_poly.entity_id
_entity_poly.type
_entity_poly.pdbx_seq_one_letter_code
_entity_poly.pdbx_strand_id
1 'polypeptide(L)'
;MIKLIIPNEEYLQSYKEAHKEYVDNNVSTYFFTDTSSCDIFAKFDRYRNGTDLPFNRVAEDKFWLVDDEKSISLARLQFESD
;
A
#
# COMPACT_ATOMS: atom_id res chain seq x y z
N MET A 1 -6.17 -3.73 17.71
CA MET A 1 -6.75 -4.83 16.93
C MET A 1 -6.12 -4.84 15.54
N ILE A 2 -5.62 -5.99 15.10
CA ILE A 2 -5.00 -6.11 13.76
C ILE A 2 -6.08 -6.36 12.71
N LYS A 3 -6.10 -5.56 11.65
CA LYS A 3 -7.07 -5.70 10.55
C LYS A 3 -6.47 -5.32 9.20
N LEU A 4 -7.10 -5.79 8.13
CA LEU A 4 -6.82 -5.34 6.77
C LEU A 4 -7.76 -4.19 6.43
N ILE A 5 -7.20 -3.09 5.95
CA ILE A 5 -7.96 -1.92 5.49
C ILE A 5 -7.65 -1.59 4.05
N ILE A 6 -8.61 -0.94 3.41
CA ILE A 6 -8.33 -0.16 2.21
C ILE A 6 -7.41 0.99 2.61
N PRO A 7 -6.30 1.23 1.89
CA PRO A 7 -5.41 2.36 2.12
C PRO A 7 -6.18 3.68 2.21
N ASN A 8 -5.91 4.47 3.24
CA ASN A 8 -6.55 5.75 3.47
C ASN A 8 -5.57 6.74 4.13
N GLU A 9 -6.00 7.99 4.31
CA GLU A 9 -5.15 9.05 4.87
C GLU A 9 -4.76 8.81 6.33
N GLU A 10 -5.63 8.18 7.13
CA GLU A 10 -5.44 7.94 8.56
C GLU A 10 -4.12 7.19 8.85
N TYR A 11 -3.79 6.21 8.01
CA TYR A 11 -2.59 5.37 8.19
C TYR A 11 -1.44 5.74 7.25
N LEU A 12 -1.59 6.79 6.43
CA LEU A 12 -0.59 7.17 5.42
C LEU A 12 0.77 7.52 6.04
N GLN A 13 0.76 8.21 7.18
CA GLN A 13 2.00 8.62 7.84
C GLN A 13 2.77 7.40 8.33
N SER A 14 2.10 6.47 9.01
CA SER A 14 2.73 5.23 9.46
C SER A 14 3.21 4.36 8.29
N TYR A 15 2.48 4.33 7.17
CA TYR A 15 2.93 3.66 5.96
C TYR A 15 4.26 4.23 5.43
N LYS A 16 4.41 5.56 5.42
CA LYS A 16 5.66 6.23 5.01
C LYS A 16 6.81 5.93 5.97
N GLU A 17 6.54 5.90 7.27
CA GLU A 17 7.52 5.56 8.30
C GLU A 17 8.01 4.12 8.15
N ALA A 18 7.09 3.17 7.94
CA ALA A 18 7.43 1.78 7.67
C ALA A 18 8.27 1.64 6.39
N HIS A 19 7.90 2.34 5.31
CA HIS A 19 8.69 2.34 4.08
C HIS A 19 10.11 2.88 4.33
N LYS A 20 10.24 3.99 5.07
CA LYS A 20 11.52 4.58 5.41
C LYS A 20 12.39 3.63 6.24
N GLU A 21 11.82 3.00 7.27
CA GLU A 21 12.54 2.02 8.10
C GLU A 21 13.08 0.86 7.26
N TYR A 22 12.28 0.36 6.30
CA TYR A 22 12.70 -0.73 5.42
C TYR A 22 13.86 -0.31 4.50
N VAL A 23 13.78 0.89 3.92
CA VAL A 23 14.87 1.46 3.11
C VAL A 23 16.13 1.63 3.94
N ASP A 24 16.02 2.22 5.13
CA ASP A 24 17.15 2.44 6.05
C ASP A 24 17.81 1.11 6.49
N ASN A 25 17.04 0.01 6.55
CA ASN A 25 17.52 -1.33 6.88
C ASN A 25 17.86 -2.22 5.66
N ASN A 26 17.84 -1.68 4.43
CA ASN A 26 18.07 -2.42 3.17
C ASN A 26 17.15 -3.64 2.97
N VAL A 27 15.92 -3.58 3.47
CA VAL A 27 14.91 -4.63 3.29
C VAL A 27 14.21 -4.43 1.95
N SER A 28 14.44 -5.34 1.00
CA SER A 28 13.88 -5.28 -0.36
C SER A 28 12.77 -6.30 -0.64
N THR A 29 12.43 -7.13 0.35
CA THR A 29 11.47 -8.24 0.23
C THR A 29 10.02 -7.78 0.07
N TYR A 30 9.70 -6.52 0.35
CA TYR A 30 8.34 -5.97 0.28
C TYR A 30 8.28 -4.75 -0.63
N PHE A 31 7.38 -4.79 -1.61
CA PHE A 31 7.17 -3.70 -2.55
C PHE A 31 6.28 -2.61 -1.93
N PHE A 32 6.90 -1.65 -1.28
CA PHE A 32 6.24 -0.38 -0.96
C PHE A 32 6.04 0.44 -2.25
N THR A 33 4.90 1.13 -2.33
CA THR A 33 4.72 2.17 -3.33
C THR A 33 5.35 3.44 -2.77
N ASP A 34 6.33 3.97 -3.47
CA ASP A 34 6.94 5.24 -3.11
C ASP A 34 5.90 6.37 -3.20
N THR A 35 5.60 6.95 -2.05
CA THR A 35 4.60 8.01 -1.91
C THR A 35 5.11 9.36 -2.39
N SER A 36 6.41 9.50 -2.64
CA SER A 36 7.01 10.75 -3.12
C SER A 36 6.95 10.91 -4.64
N SER A 37 6.82 9.80 -5.37
CA SER A 37 6.80 9.79 -6.84
C SER A 37 5.40 9.79 -7.45
N CYS A 38 4.34 9.55 -6.67
CA CYS A 38 2.97 9.56 -7.17
C CYS A 38 1.90 9.77 -6.08
N ASP A 39 0.70 10.16 -6.51
CA ASP A 39 -0.51 10.02 -5.70
C ASP A 39 -0.85 8.52 -5.59
N ILE A 40 -0.58 7.95 -4.42
CA ILE A 40 -0.75 6.52 -4.19
C ILE A 40 -2.23 6.13 -4.13
N PHE A 41 -3.12 7.01 -3.67
CA PHE A 41 -4.54 6.66 -3.55
C PHE A 41 -5.18 6.63 -4.92
N ALA A 42 -4.88 7.62 -5.77
CA ALA A 42 -5.30 7.61 -7.17
C ALA A 42 -4.71 6.41 -7.94
N LYS A 43 -3.46 6.03 -7.65
CA LYS A 43 -2.88 4.80 -8.20
C LYS A 43 -3.67 3.57 -7.74
N PHE A 44 -3.93 3.42 -6.44
CA PHE A 44 -4.61 2.24 -5.91
C PHE A 44 -6.05 2.13 -6.40
N ASP A 45 -6.74 3.26 -6.55
CA ASP A 45 -8.09 3.31 -7.11
C ASP A 45 -8.13 2.87 -8.58
N ARG A 46 -7.19 3.35 -9.42
CA ARG A 46 -7.05 2.89 -10.81
C ARG A 46 -6.90 1.37 -10.90
N TYR A 47 -6.04 0.81 -10.07
CA TYR A 47 -5.79 -0.63 -10.00
C TYR A 47 -7.02 -1.41 -9.51
N ARG A 48 -7.73 -0.93 -8.49
CA ARG A 48 -8.99 -1.54 -8.04
C ARG A 48 -10.06 -1.56 -9.12
N ASN A 49 -10.20 -0.45 -9.85
CA ASN A 49 -11.23 -0.26 -10.86
C ASN A 49 -10.80 -0.74 -12.26
N GLY A 50 -9.61 -1.31 -12.41
CA GLY A 50 -9.10 -1.76 -13.71
C GLY A 50 -8.97 -0.64 -14.76
N THR A 51 -8.84 0.62 -14.34
CA THR A 51 -8.90 1.80 -15.23
C THR A 51 -7.52 2.40 -15.45
N ASP A 52 -7.18 2.75 -16.70
CA ASP A 52 -5.92 3.43 -17.06
C ASP A 52 -4.67 2.70 -16.52
N LEU A 53 -4.66 1.37 -16.69
CA LEU A 53 -3.54 0.54 -16.25
C LEU A 53 -2.41 0.51 -17.28
N PRO A 54 -1.14 0.48 -16.85
CA PRO A 54 -0.02 0.24 -17.76
C PRO A 54 -0.16 -1.08 -18.51
N PHE A 55 0.44 -1.15 -19.70
CA PHE A 55 0.49 -2.39 -20.49
C PHE A 55 1.02 -3.57 -19.65
N ASN A 56 0.37 -4.74 -19.73
CA ASN A 56 0.66 -5.93 -18.92
C ASN A 56 0.44 -5.76 -17.41
N ARG A 57 -0.58 -5.00 -17.01
CA ARG A 57 -1.07 -4.95 -15.62
C ARG A 57 -2.53 -5.38 -15.58
N VAL A 58 -2.89 -6.03 -14.49
CA VAL A 58 -4.25 -6.48 -14.18
C VAL A 58 -4.82 -5.62 -13.05
N ALA A 59 -6.15 -5.66 -12.91
CA ALA A 59 -6.78 -5.07 -11.74
C ALA A 59 -6.28 -5.80 -10.47
N GLU A 60 -6.06 -5.03 -9.41
CA GLU A 60 -5.62 -5.58 -8.13
C GLU A 60 -6.25 -4.79 -6.98
N ASP A 61 -6.59 -5.51 -5.93
CA ASP A 61 -6.95 -4.89 -4.66
C ASP A 61 -5.71 -4.78 -3.76
N LYS A 62 -5.53 -3.60 -3.18
CA LYS A 62 -4.49 -3.34 -2.19
C LYS A 62 -5.10 -3.14 -0.83
N PHE A 63 -4.49 -3.79 0.15
CA PHE A 63 -4.82 -3.63 1.55
C PHE A 63 -3.58 -3.30 2.36
N TRP A 64 -3.77 -2.52 3.42
CA TRP A 64 -2.78 -2.34 4.48
C TRP A 64 -3.21 -3.16 5.69
N LEU A 65 -2.28 -3.95 6.21
CA LEU A 65 -2.40 -4.58 7.51
C LEU A 65 -2.07 -3.52 8.55
N VAL A 66 -3.02 -3.15 9.38
CA VAL A 66 -2.85 -2.13 10.41
C VAL A 66 -3.13 -2.70 11.79
N ASP A 67 -2.55 -2.11 12.82
CA ASP A 67 -2.98 -2.26 14.20
C ASP A 67 -3.68 -0.98 14.66
N ASP A 68 -5.01 -1.03 14.73
CA ASP A 68 -5.85 0.13 15.09
C ASP A 68 -5.53 0.70 16.47
N GLU A 69 -5.11 -0.14 17.41
CA GLU A 69 -4.84 0.31 18.78
C GLU A 69 -3.58 1.19 18.85
N LYS A 70 -2.69 1.01 17.87
CA LYS A 70 -1.44 1.75 17.76
C LYS A 70 -1.47 2.73 16.59
N SER A 71 -2.53 2.72 15.78
CA SER A 71 -2.65 3.48 14.52
C SER A 71 -1.45 3.28 13.58
N ILE A 72 -0.89 2.06 13.52
CA ILE A 72 0.29 1.76 12.69
C ILE A 72 -0.02 0.79 11.56
N SER A 73 0.64 0.98 10.42
CA SER A 73 0.70 0.03 9.31
C SER A 73 1.82 -0.98 9.54
N LEU A 74 1.48 -2.26 9.51
CA LEU A 74 2.39 -3.39 9.74
C LEU A 74 2.90 -4.00 8.42
N ALA A 75 2.07 -4.07 7.38
CA ALA A 75 2.43 -4.68 6.09
C ALA A 75 1.47 -4.29 4.96
N ARG A 76 1.89 -4.49 3.70
CA ARG A 76 1.04 -4.37 2.51
C ARG A 76 0.71 -5.77 1.97
N LEU A 77 -0.56 -6.01 1.61
CA LEU A 77 -0.99 -7.18 0.84
C LEU A 77 -1.59 -6.77 -0.51
N GLN A 78 -1.40 -7.60 -1.52
CA GLN A 78 -1.91 -7.43 -2.88
C GLN A 78 -2.64 -8.70 -3.30
N PHE A 79 -3.85 -8.54 -3.84
CA PHE A 79 -4.62 -9.63 -4.43
C PHE A 79 -4.90 -9.27 -5.89
N GLU A 80 -4.51 -10.16 -6.80
CA GLU A 80 -4.83 -10.03 -8.23
C GLU A 80 -6.25 -10.54 -8.44
N SER A 81 -7.03 -9.82 -9.23
CA SER A 81 -8.38 -10.24 -9.61
C SER A 81 -8.31 -11.04 -10.91
N ASP A 82 -8.84 -12.28 -10.90
CA ASP A 82 -9.00 -13.15 -12.08
C ASP A 82 -9.97 -12.58 -13.12
#